data_AF-A0A349K8V6-F1
#
_entry.id   AF-A0A349K8V6-F1
#
_cell.length_a   1.000
_cell.length_b   1.000
_cell.length_c   1.000
_cell.angle_alpha   90.00
_cell.angle_beta   90.00
_cell.angle_gamma   90.00
#
_symmetry.space_group_name_H-M   'P 1'
#
loop_
_entity.id
_entity.type
_entity.pdbx_description
1 polymer ?
#
loop_
_entity_poly.entity_id
_entity_poly.type
_entity_poly.pdbx_seq_one_letter_code
_entity_poly.pdbx_strand_id
1 'polypeptide(L)' 'DPKEVKKIAGIIHETIFLSRKVKGSPHIPVLYGGSINDKNIKSFLSLEGIDGVLIGSAGLTADNFLRIIEKASDSQYLK' A
#
# COMPACT_ATOMS: atom_id res chain seq x y z
N ASP A 1 -5.35 -1.01 -12.41
CA ASP A 1 -4.41 -2.09 -12.77
C ASP A 1 -3.17 -2.01 -11.86
N PRO A 2 -2.67 -3.12 -11.26
CA PRO A 2 -1.43 -3.10 -10.47
C PRO A 2 -0.23 -2.42 -11.15
N LYS A 3 -0.10 -2.54 -12.48
CA LYS A 3 1.00 -1.87 -13.23
C LYS A 3 0.89 -0.35 -13.16
N GLU A 4 -0.32 0.17 -13.33
CA GLU A 4 -0.61 1.59 -13.22
C GLU A 4 -0.37 2.10 -11.79
N VAL A 5 -0.79 1.33 -10.79
CA VAL A 5 -0.56 1.65 -9.37
C VAL A 5 0.93 1.75 -9.06
N LYS A 6 1.76 0.81 -9.53
CA LYS A 6 3.22 0.88 -9.39
C LYS A 6 3.78 2.16 -10.02
N LYS A 7 3.34 2.50 -11.24
CA LYS A 7 3.78 3.72 -11.92
C LYS A 7 3.44 4.98 -11.11
N ILE A 8 2.21 5.09 -10.62
CA ILE A 8 1.75 6.24 -9.83
C ILE A 8 2.50 6.32 -8.50
N ALA A 9 2.72 5.19 -7.82
CA ALA A 9 3.51 5.14 -6.58
C ALA A 9 4.92 5.69 -6.78
N GLY A 10 5.57 5.35 -7.90
CA GLY A 10 6.88 5.91 -8.27
C GLY A 10 6.87 7.44 -8.39
N ILE A 11 5.86 7.99 -9.07
CA ILE A 11 5.69 9.45 -9.22
C ILE A 11 5.44 10.12 -7.86
N ILE A 12 4.68 9.48 -6.96
CA ILE A 12 4.44 10.00 -5.61
C ILE A 12 5.74 10.05 -4.81
N HIS A 13 6.53 8.98 -4.83
CA HIS A 13 7.83 8.95 -4.15
C HIS A 13 8.80 10.01 -4.70
N GLU A 14 8.86 10.18 -6.02
CA GLU A 14 9.65 11.24 -6.66
C GLU A 14 9.19 12.63 -6.21
N THR A 15 7.87 12.87 -6.19
CA THR A 15 7.29 14.15 -5.77
C THR A 15 7.61 14.45 -4.30
N ILE A 16 7.47 13.45 -3.42
CA ILE A 16 7.83 13.57 -2.00
C ILE A 16 9.31 13.91 -1.84
N PHE A 17 10.19 13.22 -2.57
CA PHE A 17 11.62 13.45 -2.54
C PHE A 17 11.98 14.88 -2.97
N LEU A 18 11.44 15.33 -4.11
CA LEU A 18 11.65 16.68 -4.63
C LEU A 18 11.08 17.77 -3.73
N SER A 19 9.95 17.52 -3.06
CA SER A 19 9.30 18.48 -2.17
C SER A 19 10.04 18.65 -0.84
N ARG A 20 10.70 17.60 -0.35
CA ARG A 20 11.37 17.63 0.96
C ARG A 20 12.83 18.03 0.87
N LYS A 21 13.61 17.61 -0.14
CA LYS A 21 15.07 17.89 -0.30
C LYS A 21 15.91 17.84 1.00
N VAL A 22 15.47 17.10 2.02
CA VAL A 22 16.15 16.99 3.31
C VAL A 22 16.69 15.57 3.43
N LYS A 23 18.01 15.47 3.43
CA LYS A 23 18.71 14.21 3.68
C LYS A 23 18.36 13.71 5.09
N GLY A 24 17.87 12.48 5.21
CA GLY A 24 17.46 11.88 6.49
C GLY A 24 16.02 12.16 6.92
N SER A 25 15.16 12.73 6.05
CA SER A 25 13.73 12.81 6.36
C SER A 25 13.13 11.42 6.53
N PRO A 26 12.20 11.21 7.49
CA PRO A 26 11.60 9.91 7.71
C PRO A 26 10.82 9.43 6.47
N HIS A 27 10.81 8.11 6.27
CA HIS A 27 10.02 7.45 5.22
C HIS A 27 8.55 7.87 5.33
N ILE A 28 7.93 8.21 4.19
CA ILE A 28 6.49 8.47 4.13
C ILE A 28 5.83 7.24 3.51
N PRO A 29 4.96 6.54 4.25
CA PRO A 29 4.20 5.43 3.69
C PRO A 29 3.29 5.87 2.55
N VAL A 30 3.36 5.19 1.41
CA VAL A 30 2.42 5.33 0.30
C VAL A 30 1.46 4.16 0.30
N LEU A 31 0.19 4.44 0.61
CA LEU A 31 -0.86 3.42 0.70
C LEU A 31 -1.74 3.42 -0.55
N TYR A 32 -2.10 2.23 -1.03
CA TYR A 32 -3.09 2.11 -2.09
C TYR A 32 -4.52 2.09 -1.50
N GLY A 33 -5.32 3.11 -1.84
CA GLY A 33 -6.70 3.27 -1.35
C GLY A 33 -7.81 2.89 -2.34
N GLY A 34 -7.49 2.10 -3.38
CA GLY A 34 -8.51 1.61 -4.31
C GLY A 34 -9.33 0.45 -3.75
N SER A 35 -10.08 -0.23 -4.61
CA SER A 35 -10.94 -1.36 -4.22
C SER A 35 -10.11 -2.60 -3.86
N ILE A 36 -9.69 -2.68 -2.59
CA ILE A 36 -8.97 -3.79 -1.99
C ILE A 36 -9.93 -4.72 -1.25
N ASN A 37 -9.69 -6.01 -1.40
CA ASN A 37 -10.33 -7.08 -0.64
C ASN A 37 -9.34 -8.22 -0.37
N ASP A 38 -9.79 -9.23 0.33
CA ASP A 38 -8.99 -10.40 0.70
C ASP A 38 -8.46 -11.16 -0.54
N LYS A 39 -9.14 -11.11 -1.68
CA LYS A 39 -8.73 -11.85 -2.90
C LYS A 39 -7.60 -11.16 -3.65
N ASN A 40 -7.52 -9.83 -3.63
CA ASN A 40 -6.59 -9.07 -4.45
C ASN A 40 -5.45 -8.39 -3.67
N ILE A 41 -5.54 -8.28 -2.35
CA ILE A 41 -4.59 -7.53 -1.52
C ILE A 41 -3.12 -7.87 -1.80
N LYS A 42 -2.81 -9.17 -1.95
CA LYS A 42 -1.44 -9.66 -2.20
C LYS A 42 -0.83 -9.03 -3.47
N SER A 43 -1.62 -8.88 -4.53
CA SER A 43 -1.16 -8.30 -5.79
C SER A 43 -0.78 -6.82 -5.67
N PHE A 44 -1.27 -6.12 -4.64
CA PHE A 44 -0.95 -4.72 -4.38
C PHE A 44 0.16 -4.57 -3.33
N LEU A 45 0.19 -5.41 -2.30
CA LEU A 45 1.27 -5.43 -1.31
C LEU A 45 2.61 -5.88 -1.90
N SER A 46 2.58 -6.74 -2.92
CA SER A 46 3.79 -7.12 -3.69
C SER A 46 4.33 -6.00 -4.57
N LEU A 47 3.65 -4.85 -4.70
CA LEU A 47 4.12 -3.76 -5.55
C LEU A 47 5.21 -2.95 -4.86
N GLU A 48 6.36 -2.86 -5.52
CA GLU A 48 7.40 -1.90 -5.18
C GLU A 48 6.82 -0.48 -5.13
N GLY A 49 7.15 0.26 -4.07
CA GLY A 49 6.65 1.61 -3.81
C GLY A 49 5.28 1.67 -3.10
N ILE A 50 4.58 0.56 -2.88
CA ILE A 50 3.38 0.49 -2.03
C ILE A 50 3.75 -0.06 -0.66
N ASP A 51 3.42 0.69 0.39
CA ASP A 51 3.77 0.35 1.78
C ASP A 51 2.59 -0.24 2.57
N GLY A 52 1.42 -0.29 1.94
CA GLY A 52 0.22 -0.86 2.52
C GLY A 52 -1.02 -0.48 1.73
N VAL A 53 -2.18 -0.72 2.34
CA VAL A 53 -3.48 -0.49 1.74
C VAL A 53 -4.39 0.29 2.69
N LEU A 54 -5.21 1.17 2.12
CA LEU A 54 -6.27 1.87 2.85
C LEU A 54 -7.60 1.19 2.51
N ILE A 55 -8.16 0.45 3.46
CA ILE A 55 -9.34 -0.39 3.24
C ILE A 55 -10.62 0.44 3.33
N GLY A 56 -11.45 0.37 2.28
CA GLY A 56 -12.78 0.95 2.25
C GLY A 56 -13.87 -0.03 2.71
N SER A 57 -14.87 -0.25 1.86
CA SER A 57 -16.06 -1.07 2.18
C SER A 57 -15.73 -2.50 2.62
N ALA A 58 -14.63 -3.08 2.14
CA ALA A 58 -14.18 -4.41 2.55
C ALA A 58 -13.83 -4.50 4.05
N GLY A 59 -13.63 -3.37 4.73
CA GLY A 59 -13.37 -3.29 6.16
C GLY A 59 -14.63 -3.15 7.03
N LEU A 60 -15.82 -3.07 6.43
CA LEU A 60 -17.07 -2.86 7.18
C LEU A 60 -17.58 -4.10 7.91
N THR A 61 -17.02 -5.29 7.63
CA THR A 61 -17.30 -6.52 8.38
C THR A 61 -16.02 -7.01 9.04
N ALA A 62 -16.11 -7.35 10.34
CA ALA A 62 -14.96 -7.77 11.13
C ALA A 62 -14.24 -8.97 10.51
N ASP A 63 -14.99 -10.00 10.10
CA ASP A 63 -14.42 -11.21 9.49
C ASP A 63 -13.62 -10.91 8.22
N ASN A 64 -14.11 -10.00 7.39
CA ASN A 64 -13.43 -9.66 6.15
C ASN A 64 -12.20 -8.79 6.41
N PHE A 65 -12.30 -7.86 7.36
CA PHE A 65 -11.17 -7.04 7.78
C PHE A 65 -10.06 -7.86 8.43
N LEU A 66 -10.40 -8.85 9.27
CA LEU A 66 -9.43 -9.77 9.87
C LEU A 66 -8.69 -10.59 8.82
N ARG A 67 -9.40 -11.16 7.82
CA ARG A 67 -8.74 -11.87 6.71
C ARG A 67 -7.80 -10.99 5.90
N ILE A 68 -8.13 -9.70 5.77
CA ILE A 68 -7.30 -8.71 5.10
C ILE A 68 -6.03 -8.43 5.93
N ILE A 69 -6.17 -8.23 7.25
CA ILE A 69 -5.05 -8.02 8.18
C ILE A 69 -4.12 -9.25 8.15
N GLU A 70 -4.65 -10.46 8.29
CA GLU A 70 -3.86 -11.70 8.26
C GLU A 70 -3.00 -11.81 7.00
N LYS A 71 -3.57 -11.47 5.83
CA LYS A 71 -2.85 -11.47 4.56
C LYS A 71 -1.80 -10.36 4.47
N ALA A 72 -2.03 -9.22 5.12
CA ALA A 72 -1.11 -8.08 5.12
C ALA A 72 0.04 -8.24 6.14
N SER A 73 -0.19 -8.98 7.23
CA SER A 73 0.79 -9.24 8.28
C SER A 73 1.80 -10.34 7.95
N ASP A 74 1.69 -10.96 6.76
CA ASP A 74 2.71 -11.90 6.28
C ASP A 74 4.07 -11.18 6.18
N SER A 75 5.09 -11.79 6.79
CA SER A 75 6.46 -11.27 6.85
C SER A 75 7.04 -10.83 5.51
N GLN A 76 6.59 -11.41 4.39
CA GLN A 76 7.04 -11.02 3.06
C GLN A 76 6.61 -9.60 2.65
N TYR A 77 5.62 -9.01 3.33
CA TYR A 77 5.09 -7.67 3.07
C TYR A 77 5.48 -6.63 4.13
N LEU A 78 6.15 -7.05 5.20
CA LEU A 78 6.63 -6.15 6.24
C LEU A 78 7.92 -5.48 5.76
N LYS A 79 7.93 -4.14 5.73
CA LYS A 79 9.06 -3.31 5.31
C LYS A 79 9.76 -2.65 6.50
#